data_AF-A0A350ULI9-F1
#
_entry.id   AF-A0A350ULI9-F1
#
_cell.length_a   1.000
_cell.length_b   1.000
_cell.length_c   1.000
_cell.angle_alpha   90.00
_cell.angle_beta   90.00
_cell.angle_gamma   90.00
#
_symmetry.space_group_name_H-M   'P 1'
#
loop_
_entity.id
_entity.type
_entity.pdbx_description
1 polymer ?
#
loop_
_entity_poly.entity_id
_entity_poly.type
_entity_poly.pdbx_seq_one_letter_code
_entity_poly.pdbx_strand_id
1 'polypeptide(L)' 'PCGIADAGVTTLTLEVGRRVGVAEVLPVLQRRLAELLAWAPYAATPDYDPRPDPAKAGPRIELVRP' A
#
# COMPACT_ATOMS: atom_id res chain seq x y z
N PRO A 1 -9.31 12.05 -8.28
CA PRO A 1 -9.32 10.58 -8.47
C PRO A 1 -7.97 10.06 -8.99
N CYS A 2 -7.48 8.95 -8.43
CA CYS A 2 -6.17 8.36 -8.76
C CYS A 2 -6.18 7.47 -10.02
N GLY A 3 -7.18 7.62 -10.90
CA GLY A 3 -7.30 6.82 -12.13
C GLY A 3 -7.91 5.43 -11.98
N ILE A 4 -8.37 5.05 -10.78
CA ILE A 4 -9.06 3.79 -10.51
C ILE A 4 -10.56 3.99 -10.76
N ALA A 5 -11.10 3.29 -11.76
CA ALA A 5 -12.46 3.52 -12.24
C ALA A 5 -13.52 2.61 -11.59
N ASP A 6 -13.09 1.51 -10.99
CA ASP A 6 -13.93 0.45 -10.42
C ASP A 6 -13.93 0.44 -8.88
N ALA A 7 -13.38 1.48 -8.25
CA ALA A 7 -13.34 1.62 -6.79
C ALA A 7 -13.90 2.97 -6.31
N GLY A 8 -14.58 2.93 -5.17
CA GLY A 8 -15.02 4.12 -4.44
C GLY A 8 -13.96 4.67 -3.49
N VAL A 9 -14.34 5.71 -2.74
CA VAL A 9 -13.54 6.29 -1.64
C VAL A 9 -14.36 6.30 -0.36
N THR A 10 -13.70 6.27 0.79
CA THR A 10 -14.36 6.39 2.10
C THR A 10 -13.62 7.34 3.03
N THR A 11 -14.19 7.59 4.21
CA THR A 11 -13.61 8.39 5.29
C THR A 11 -13.85 7.70 6.63
N LEU A 12 -13.04 8.01 7.65
CA LEU A 12 -13.26 7.50 9.01
C LEU A 12 -14.67 7.80 9.54
N THR A 13 -15.27 8.92 9.13
CA THR A 13 -16.62 9.27 9.55
C THR A 13 -17.67 8.30 9.00
N LEU A 14 -17.51 7.89 7.74
CA LEU A 14 -18.42 6.93 7.10
C LEU A 14 -18.22 5.52 7.66
N GLU A 15 -16.97 5.09 7.81
CA GLU A 15 -16.65 3.74 8.28
C GLU A 15 -17.08 3.48 9.73
N VAL A 16 -16.97 4.48 10.60
CA VAL A 16 -17.27 4.34 12.04
C VAL A 16 -18.70 4.80 12.38
N GLY A 17 -19.42 5.40 11.43
CA GLY A 17 -20.79 5.87 11.63
C GLY A 17 -20.94 7.08 12.57
N ARG A 18 -19.86 7.82 12.81
CA ARG A 18 -19.87 9.08 13.59
C ARG A 18 -18.88 10.08 13.04
N ARG A 19 -19.08 11.38 13.33
CA ARG A 19 -18.09 12.40 12.96
C ARG A 19 -16.76 12.13 13.67
N VAL A 20 -15.69 12.03 12.88
CA VAL A 20 -14.30 11.96 13.33
C VAL A 20 -13.58 13.20 12.78
N GLY A 21 -13.14 14.08 13.68
CA GLY A 21 -12.49 15.34 13.31
C GLY A 21 -10.98 15.22 13.14
N VAL A 22 -10.37 16.18 12.43
CA VAL A 22 -8.90 16.23 12.25
C VAL A 22 -8.17 16.31 13.60
N ALA A 23 -8.66 17.13 14.54
CA ALA A 23 -8.05 17.28 15.86
C ALA A 23 -8.06 15.97 16.68
N GLU A 24 -9.05 15.10 16.45
CA GLU A 24 -9.17 13.80 17.12
C GLU A 24 -8.10 12.82 16.63
N VAL A 25 -7.79 12.82 15.33
CA VAL A 25 -6.82 11.90 14.73
C VAL A 25 -5.38 12.40 14.82
N LEU A 26 -5.18 13.72 14.97
CA LEU A 26 -3.85 14.34 14.99
C LEU A 26 -2.86 13.69 15.98
N PRO A 27 -3.19 13.49 17.28
CA PRO A 27 -2.24 12.88 18.21
C PRO A 27 -1.92 11.41 17.89
N VAL A 28 -2.84 10.69 17.23
CA VAL A 28 -2.60 9.32 16.78
C VAL A 28 -1.62 9.32 15.61
N LEU A 29 -1.89 10.14 14.59
CA LEU A 29 -1.04 10.24 13.41
C LEU A 29 0.38 10.74 13.76
N GLN A 30 0.50 11.75 14.63
CA GLN A 30 1.81 12.25 15.05
C GLN A 30 2.69 11.16 15.65
N ARG A 31 2.15 10.35 16.58
CA ARG A 31 2.90 9.22 17.15
C ARG A 31 3.28 8.19 16.10
N ARG A 32 2.35 7.78 15.24
CA ARG A 32 2.63 6.75 14.21
C ARG A 32 3.64 7.24 13.18
N LEU A 33 3.57 8.51 12.78
CA LEU A 33 4.55 9.10 11.88
C LEU A 33 5.93 9.18 12.54
N ALA A 34 6.01 9.59 13.81
CA ALA A 34 7.28 9.59 14.54
C ALA A 34 7.90 8.19 14.62
N GLU A 35 7.11 7.15 14.88
CA GLU A 35 7.55 5.75 14.90
C GLU A 35 8.06 5.31 13.51
N LEU A 36 7.28 5.53 12.46
CA LEU A 36 7.62 5.08 11.09
C LEU A 36 8.84 5.82 10.53
N LEU A 37 8.99 7.10 10.88
CA LEU A 37 10.08 7.95 10.43
C LEU A 37 11.26 7.96 11.41
N ALA A 38 11.28 7.06 12.40
CA ALA A 38 12.41 6.89 13.32
C ALA A 38 13.62 6.18 12.65
N TRP A 39 13.46 5.66 11.42
CA TRP A 39 14.51 4.98 10.67
C TRP A 39 15.26 3.93 11.50
N ALA A 40 14.52 3.09 12.21
CA ALA A 40 15.08 1.99 13.00
C ALA A 40 15.93 1.05 12.12
N PRO A 41 16.92 0.34 12.71
CA PRO A 41 17.71 -0.64 11.98
C PRO A 41 16.81 -1.61 11.21
N TYR A 42 17.09 -1.76 9.92
CA TYR A 42 16.34 -2.67 9.06
C TYR A 42 16.59 -4.12 9.52
N ALA A 43 15.53 -4.77 10.01
CA ALA A 43 15.53 -6.20 10.25
C ALA A 43 15.04 -6.89 8.98
N ALA A 44 15.97 -7.51 8.24
CA ALA A 44 15.61 -8.31 7.09
C ALA A 44 14.73 -9.49 7.52
N THR A 45 13.62 -9.67 6.83
CA THR A 45 12.88 -10.94 6.90
C THR A 45 13.73 -12.07 6.30
N PRO A 46 13.49 -13.35 6.68
CA PRO A 46 14.12 -14.47 6.00
C PRO A 46 13.86 -14.43 4.50
N ASP A 47 14.78 -14.99 3.73
CA ASP A 47 14.57 -15.18 2.29
C ASP A 47 13.36 -16.08 2.06
N TYR A 48 12.49 -15.65 1.15
CA TYR A 48 11.33 -16.42 0.72
C TYR A 48 11.59 -16.97 -0.68
N ASP A 49 11.04 -18.15 -0.96
CA ASP A 49 11.03 -18.66 -2.34
C ASP A 49 10.36 -17.63 -3.26
N PRO A 50 10.97 -17.32 -4.42
CA PRO A 50 10.37 -16.40 -5.36
C PRO A 50 8.97 -16.86 -5.74
N ARG A 51 7.98 -15.96 -5.64
CA ARG A 51 6.65 -16.24 -6.19
C ARG A 51 6.81 -16.59 -7.68
N PRO A 52 6.20 -17.70 -8.16
CA PRO A 52 6.24 -18.03 -9.58
C PRO A 52 5.65 -16.87 -10.38
N ASP A 53 6.46 -16.34 -11.30
CA ASP A 53 6.09 -15.22 -12.15
C ASP A 53 5.07 -15.70 -13.21
N PRO A 54 3.81 -15.24 -13.16
CA PRO A 54 2.79 -15.67 -14.12
C PRO A 54 3.16 -15.29 -15.56
N ALA A 55 3.97 -14.25 -15.77
CA ALA A 55 4.45 -13.86 -17.10
C ALA A 55 5.45 -14.86 -17.69
N LYS A 56 6.09 -15.70 -16.87
CA LYS A 56 7.02 -16.75 -17.31
C LYS A 56 6.34 -18.10 -17.61
N ALA A 57 5.08 -18.25 -17.22
CA ALA A 57 4.29 -19.47 -17.45
C ALA A 57 3.56 -19.48 -18.81
N GLY A 58 3.49 -18.34 -19.50
CA GLY A 58 2.79 -18.18 -20.77
C GLY A 58 3.67 -18.37 -22.00
N PRO A 59 3.05 -18.42 -23.20
CA PRO A 59 3.79 -18.47 -24.47
C PRO A 59 4.63 -17.21 -24.67
N ARG A 60 5.91 -17.40 -25.06
CA ARG A 60 6.82 -16.29 -25.38
C ARG A 60 6.66 -15.90 -26.84
N ILE A 61 6.43 -14.61 -27.09
CA ILE A 61 6.39 -14.03 -28.45
C ILE A 61 7.79 -13.55 -28.81
N GLU A 62 8.23 -13.81 -30.04
CA GLU A 62 9.50 -13.29 -30.55
C GLU A 62 9.38 -11.78 -30.79
N LEU A 63 10.34 -11.02 -30.26
CA LEU A 63 10.39 -9.58 -30.42
C LEU A 63 10.89 -9.29 -31.84
N VAL A 64 9.97 -9.02 -32.76
CA VAL A 64 10.30 -8.55 -34.11
C VAL A 64 10.89 -7.15 -33.97
N ARG A 65 12.22 -7.06 -34.10
CA ARG A 65 12.91 -5.77 -34.15
C ARG A 65 12.59 -5.10 -35.49
N PRO A 66 12.37 -3.77 -35.52
CA PRO A 66 12.20 -3.04 -36.77
C PRO A 66 13.45 -3.10 -37.64
#